data_AF-A0A940NV04-F1
#
_entry.id   AF-A0A940NV04-F1
#
_cell.length_a   1.000
_cell.length_b   1.000
_cell.length_c   1.000
_cell.angle_alpha   90.00
_cell.angle_beta   90.00
_cell.angle_gamma   90.00
#
_symmetry.space_group_name_H-M   'P 1'
#
loop_
_entity.id
_entity.type
_entity.pdbx_description
1 polymer ?
#
loop_
_entity_poly.entity_id
_entity_poly.type
_entity_poly.pdbx_seq_one_letter_code
_entity_poly.pdbx_strand_id
1 'polypeptide(L)'
;MDHAQMTAIYRRMKDTVYRAALSYCRNVQDAEDITHDVFLIRFRHETPFPDDEAEKAWMLRVTVNRCKNLLRSFRRRFSVPLEDAAQVCVTEDEHTVWDAVNALPAAYRLVIHLYYYEGYSVREIGTITRKSETAVQTQLYRARKLLKKA
;
A
#
# COMPACT_ATOMS: atom_id res chain seq x y z
N MET A 1 -11.78 0.99 -23.63
CA MET A 1 -10.56 1.79 -23.37
C MET A 1 -9.49 1.32 -24.34
N ASP A 2 -8.85 2.24 -25.04
CA ASP A 2 -7.82 1.91 -26.04
C ASP A 2 -6.41 1.81 -25.42
N HIS A 3 -5.42 1.40 -26.22
CA HIS A 3 -4.02 1.24 -25.78
C HIS A 3 -3.37 2.55 -25.33
N ALA A 4 -3.71 3.69 -25.96
CA ALA A 4 -3.13 4.98 -25.61
C ALA A 4 -3.61 5.44 -24.22
N GLN A 5 -4.91 5.27 -23.95
CA GLN A 5 -5.52 5.52 -22.65
C GLN A 5 -4.90 4.62 -21.57
N MET A 6 -4.74 3.32 -21.85
CA MET A 6 -4.10 2.37 -20.91
C MET A 6 -2.67 2.81 -20.57
N THR A 7 -1.89 3.22 -21.59
CA THR A 7 -0.51 3.67 -21.41
C THR A 7 -0.43 4.94 -20.56
N ALA A 8 -1.34 5.89 -20.79
CA ALA A 8 -1.39 7.13 -20.02
C ALA A 8 -1.69 6.86 -18.53
N ILE A 9 -2.70 6.04 -18.25
CA ILE A 9 -3.06 5.62 -16.88
C ILE A 9 -1.87 4.91 -16.23
N TYR A 10 -1.24 3.97 -16.93
CA TYR A 10 -0.10 3.22 -16.42
C TYR A 10 1.05 4.15 -16.03
N ARG A 11 1.48 5.04 -16.93
CA ARG A 11 2.58 5.98 -16.67
C ARG A 11 2.31 6.89 -15.48
N ARG A 12 1.07 7.36 -15.33
CA ARG A 12 0.66 8.23 -14.22
C ARG A 12 0.64 7.50 -12.88
N MET A 13 0.17 6.26 -12.87
CA MET A 13 -0.21 5.57 -11.63
C MET A 13 0.78 4.50 -11.16
N LYS A 14 1.70 4.03 -12.01
CA LYS A 14 2.53 2.86 -11.72
C LYS A 14 3.32 3.01 -10.43
N ASP A 15 3.96 4.16 -10.23
CA ASP A 15 4.86 4.38 -9.10
C ASP A 15 4.07 4.52 -7.81
N THR A 16 2.92 5.20 -7.84
CA THR A 16 1.99 5.31 -6.71
C THR A 16 1.50 3.93 -6.25
N VAL A 17 1.01 3.11 -7.19
CA VAL A 17 0.49 1.77 -6.88
C VAL A 17 1.60 0.86 -6.35
N TYR A 18 2.74 0.86 -7.03
CA TYR A 18 3.90 0.04 -6.68
C TYR A 18 4.46 0.41 -5.31
N ARG A 19 4.69 1.70 -5.03
CA ARG A 19 5.20 2.16 -3.75
C ARG A 19 4.23 1.86 -2.61
N ALA A 20 2.93 2.02 -2.84
CA ALA A 20 1.92 1.64 -1.86
C ALA A 20 1.94 0.13 -1.57
N ALA A 21 2.03 -0.71 -2.60
CA ALA A 21 2.14 -2.16 -2.44
C ALA A 21 3.41 -2.58 -1.71
N LEU A 22 4.57 -2.03 -2.12
CA LEU A 22 5.87 -2.29 -1.51
C LEU A 22 5.89 -1.85 -0.04
N SER A 23 5.32 -0.68 0.27
CA SER A 23 5.18 -0.18 1.64
C SER A 23 4.36 -1.12 2.53
N TYR A 24 3.49 -1.93 1.94
CA TYR A 24 2.66 -2.87 2.70
C TYR A 24 3.31 -4.25 2.82
N CYS A 25 3.77 -4.82 1.71
CA CYS A 25 4.21 -6.22 1.62
C CYS A 25 5.68 -6.43 1.98
N ARG A 26 6.55 -5.43 1.83
CA ARG A 26 8.03 -5.54 1.96
C ARG A 26 8.68 -6.64 1.10
N ASN A 27 8.04 -7.01 0.01
CA ASN A 27 8.58 -7.97 -0.94
C ASN A 27 8.37 -7.38 -2.34
N VAL A 28 9.46 -7.31 -3.12
CA VAL A 28 9.47 -6.71 -4.46
C VAL A 28 8.57 -7.51 -5.41
N GLN A 29 8.68 -8.84 -5.40
CA GLN A 29 7.87 -9.72 -6.26
C GLN A 29 6.37 -9.59 -5.93
N ASP A 30 6.02 -9.63 -4.64
CA ASP A 30 4.62 -9.41 -4.23
C ASP A 30 4.11 -8.02 -4.63
N ALA A 31 4.96 -6.99 -4.56
CA ALA A 31 4.59 -5.64 -4.94
C ALA A 31 4.39 -5.49 -6.46
N GLU A 32 5.24 -6.13 -7.27
CA GLU A 32 5.11 -6.19 -8.73
C GLU A 32 3.83 -6.92 -9.14
N ASP A 33 3.57 -8.09 -8.55
CA ASP A 33 2.36 -8.90 -8.81
C ASP A 33 1.09 -8.14 -8.45
N ILE A 34 1.07 -7.52 -7.27
CA ILE A 34 -0.08 -6.69 -6.84
C ILE A 34 -0.27 -5.50 -7.76
N THR A 35 0.82 -4.86 -8.21
CA THR A 35 0.74 -3.73 -9.14
C THR A 35 0.12 -4.18 -10.46
N HIS A 36 0.58 -5.30 -11.01
CA HIS A 36 0.03 -5.90 -12.22
C HIS A 36 -1.47 -6.17 -12.07
N ASP A 37 -1.87 -6.85 -11.00
CA ASP A 37 -3.27 -7.16 -10.69
C ASP A 37 -4.15 -5.90 -10.60
N VAL A 38 -3.66 -4.85 -9.93
CA VAL A 38 -4.39 -3.59 -9.78
C VAL A 38 -4.64 -2.95 -11.15
N PHE A 39 -3.65 -2.94 -12.04
CA PHE A 39 -3.84 -2.42 -13.40
C PHE A 39 -4.80 -3.26 -14.23
N LEU A 40 -4.73 -4.60 -14.16
CA LEU A 40 -5.71 -5.45 -14.82
C LEU A 40 -7.14 -5.17 -14.36
N ILE A 41 -7.34 -5.01 -13.04
CA ILE A 41 -8.65 -4.68 -12.46
C ILE A 41 -9.09 -3.29 -12.90
N ARG A 42 -8.18 -2.31 -12.91
CA ARG A 42 -8.46 -0.95 -13.39
C ARG A 42 -8.87 -0.94 -14.85
N PHE A 43 -8.21 -1.73 -15.70
CA PHE A 43 -8.47 -1.74 -17.13
C PHE A 43 -9.77 -2.45 -17.49
N ARG A 44 -10.25 -3.35 -16.63
CA ARG A 44 -11.57 -3.98 -16.73
C ARG A 44 -12.68 -3.19 -16.02
N HIS A 45 -12.34 -2.10 -15.34
CA HIS A 45 -13.32 -1.28 -14.64
C HIS A 45 -14.01 -0.33 -15.63
N GLU A 46 -15.31 -0.51 -15.80
CA GLU A 46 -16.11 0.20 -16.81
C GLU A 46 -16.69 1.52 -16.30
N THR A 47 -16.89 1.66 -14.98
CA THR A 47 -17.45 2.88 -14.41
C THR A 47 -16.44 4.03 -14.50
N PRO A 48 -16.83 5.19 -15.06
CA PRO A 48 -15.94 6.34 -15.14
C PRO A 48 -15.68 6.92 -13.75
N PHE A 49 -14.48 7.46 -13.56
CA PHE A 49 -14.14 8.25 -12.38
C PHE A 49 -14.46 9.72 -12.64
N PRO A 50 -14.88 10.47 -11.61
CA PRO A 50 -15.17 11.89 -11.75
C PRO A 50 -13.90 12.71 -12.07
N ASP A 51 -12.76 12.31 -11.52
CA ASP A 51 -11.46 12.93 -11.73
C ASP A 51 -10.32 11.93 -11.46
N ASP A 52 -9.08 12.37 -11.75
CA ASP A 52 -7.85 11.60 -11.57
C ASP A 52 -7.58 11.22 -10.10
N GLU A 53 -8.03 12.04 -9.15
CA GLU A 53 -7.80 11.83 -7.73
C GLU A 53 -8.72 10.73 -7.17
N ALA A 54 -9.98 10.70 -7.62
CA ALA A 54 -10.92 9.63 -7.34
C ALA A 54 -10.45 8.30 -7.92
N GLU A 55 -9.88 8.32 -9.14
CA GLU A 55 -9.25 7.15 -9.75
C GLU A 55 -8.04 6.68 -8.92
N LYS A 56 -7.17 7.60 -8.52
CA LYS A 56 -6.01 7.32 -7.68
C LYS A 56 -6.39 6.69 -6.34
N ALA A 57 -7.35 7.30 -5.63
CA ALA A 57 -7.85 6.80 -4.34
C ALA A 57 -8.52 5.43 -4.48
N TRP A 58 -9.24 5.18 -5.57
CA TRP A 58 -9.82 3.87 -5.86
C TRP A 58 -8.74 2.82 -6.12
N MET A 59 -7.74 3.12 -6.94
CA MET A 59 -6.64 2.19 -7.23
C MET A 59 -5.86 1.86 -5.96
N LEU A 60 -5.53 2.85 -5.12
CA LEU A 60 -4.90 2.64 -3.82
C LEU A 60 -5.73 1.77 -2.89
N ARG A 61 -7.06 1.92 -2.90
CA ARG A 61 -7.96 1.01 -2.15
C ARG A 61 -7.87 -0.42 -2.66
N VAL A 62 -7.84 -0.63 -3.98
CA VAL A 62 -7.67 -1.96 -4.58
C VAL A 62 -6.32 -2.56 -4.15
N THR A 63 -5.24 -1.78 -4.21
CA THR A 63 -3.90 -2.17 -3.75
C THR A 63 -3.92 -2.64 -2.30
N VAL A 64 -4.46 -1.82 -1.39
CA VAL A 64 -4.55 -2.16 0.04
C VAL A 64 -5.35 -3.45 0.27
N ASN A 65 -6.43 -3.67 -0.48
CA ASN A 65 -7.22 -4.90 -0.37
C ASN A 65 -6.45 -6.13 -0.87
N ARG A 66 -5.71 -6.00 -1.97
CA ARG A 66 -4.85 -7.09 -2.49
C ARG A 66 -3.76 -7.47 -1.49
N CYS A 67 -3.07 -6.48 -0.94
CA CYS A 67 -2.04 -6.70 0.08
C CYS A 67 -2.61 -7.40 1.33
N LYS A 68 -3.78 -6.96 1.83
CA LYS A 68 -4.47 -7.62 2.95
C LYS A 68 -4.85 -9.06 2.63
N ASN A 69 -5.32 -9.33 1.43
CA ASN A 69 -5.72 -10.68 1.01
C ASN A 69 -4.51 -11.62 0.91
N LEU A 70 -3.39 -11.14 0.40
CA LEU A 70 -2.12 -11.88 0.36
C LEU A 70 -1.66 -12.26 1.77
N LEU A 71 -1.57 -11.30 2.70
CA LEU A 71 -1.16 -11.60 4.08
C LEU A 71 -2.14 -12.53 4.81
N ARG A 72 -3.46 -12.40 4.55
CA ARG A 72 -4.46 -13.32 5.08
C ARG A 72 -4.33 -14.74 4.49
N SER A 73 -3.91 -14.86 3.23
CA SER A 73 -3.69 -16.17 2.61
C SER A 73 -2.46 -16.85 3.20
N PHE A 74 -1.38 -16.11 3.44
CA PHE A 74 -0.19 -16.60 4.15
C PHE A 74 -0.56 -17.06 5.56
N ARG A 75 -1.25 -16.22 6.36
CA ARG A 75 -1.65 -16.62 7.73
C ARG A 75 -2.52 -17.89 7.75
N ARG A 76 -3.38 -18.10 6.74
CA ARG A 76 -4.19 -19.32 6.63
C ARG A 76 -3.35 -20.54 6.24
N ARG A 77 -2.38 -20.37 5.33
CA ARG A 77 -1.45 -21.43 4.89
C ARG A 77 -0.45 -21.84 5.98
N PHE A 78 -0.01 -20.88 6.78
CA PHE A 78 0.96 -21.05 7.88
C PHE A 78 0.30 -21.09 9.26
N SER A 79 -0.98 -21.47 9.36
CA SER A 79 -1.67 -21.63 10.66
C SER A 79 -1.35 -22.97 11.36
N VAL A 80 -0.32 -23.68 10.89
CA VAL A 80 0.42 -24.73 11.61
C VAL A 80 1.66 -24.04 12.19
N PRO A 81 2.11 -24.29 13.43
CA PRO A 81 3.11 -23.46 14.08
C PRO A 81 4.40 -23.47 13.27
N LEU A 82 4.68 -22.35 12.61
CA LEU A 82 5.97 -22.05 12.04
C LEU A 82 6.46 -20.81 12.78
N GLU A 83 7.36 -21.06 13.74
CA GLU A 83 8.23 -20.03 14.28
C GLU A 83 8.90 -19.31 13.11
N ASP A 84 8.84 -17.98 13.16
CA ASP A 84 9.54 -17.03 12.30
C ASP A 84 9.36 -17.15 10.78
N ALA A 85 8.26 -16.58 10.27
CA ALA A 85 8.19 -16.14 8.87
C ALA A 85 8.32 -14.61 8.77
N ALA A 86 9.45 -14.08 9.24
CA ALA A 86 9.91 -12.75 8.87
C ALA A 86 10.85 -12.88 7.66
N GLN A 87 10.31 -13.14 6.46
CA GLN A 87 11.09 -12.99 5.24
C GLN A 87 11.27 -11.50 4.97
N VAL A 88 12.43 -11.01 5.41
CA VAL A 88 12.96 -9.68 5.17
C VAL A 88 13.85 -9.78 3.93
N CYS A 89 13.38 -9.25 2.80
CA CYS A 89 14.26 -8.90 1.69
C CYS A 89 14.35 -7.37 1.67
N VAL A 90 15.43 -6.84 2.27
CA VAL A 90 15.82 -5.43 2.14
C VAL A 90 16.63 -5.33 0.86
N THR A 91 16.19 -4.52 -0.09
CA THR A 91 17.08 -3.98 -1.12
C THR A 91 17.91 -2.89 -0.45
N GLU A 92 19.22 -3.07 -0.41
CA GLU A 92 20.18 -2.06 0.04
C GLU A 92 20.14 -0.89 -0.92
N ASP A 93 19.66 0.26 -0.46
CA ASP A 93 20.03 1.59 -0.94
C ASP A 93 19.68 2.61 0.15
N GLU A 94 20.61 3.52 0.41
CA GLU A 94 20.70 4.47 1.52
C GLU A 94 19.37 5.13 1.91
N HIS A 95 19.03 5.17 3.21
CA HIS A 95 18.46 6.32 3.96
C HIS A 95 18.00 5.85 5.37
N THR A 96 18.68 6.32 6.43
CA THR A 96 18.39 6.02 7.85
C THR A 96 16.91 6.18 8.27
N VAL A 97 16.16 7.07 7.62
CA VAL A 97 14.72 7.29 7.87
C VAL A 97 13.85 6.20 7.23
N TRP A 98 14.21 5.72 6.04
CA TRP A 98 13.45 4.67 5.36
C TRP A 98 13.61 3.32 6.05
N ASP A 99 14.76 3.03 6.65
CA ASP A 99 14.97 1.84 7.48
C ASP A 99 14.09 1.84 8.72
N ALA A 100 14.00 2.97 9.43
CA ALA A 100 13.10 3.13 10.57
C ALA A 100 11.62 2.96 10.17
N VAL A 101 11.23 3.47 9.00
CA VAL A 101 9.89 3.27 8.42
C VAL A 101 9.68 1.81 8.01
N ASN A 102 10.72 1.14 7.51
CA ASN A 102 10.72 -0.28 7.17
C ASN A 102 10.64 -1.19 8.40
N ALA A 103 11.08 -0.75 9.57
CA ALA A 103 10.88 -1.48 10.83
C ALA A 103 9.43 -1.43 11.35
N LEU A 104 8.60 -0.51 10.86
CA LEU A 104 7.22 -0.39 11.31
C LEU A 104 6.35 -1.60 10.87
N PRO A 105 5.36 -2.00 11.69
CA PRO A 105 4.31 -2.89 11.23
C PRO A 105 3.63 -2.37 9.95
N ALA A 106 3.29 -3.26 9.02
CA ALA A 106 2.76 -2.93 7.68
C ALA A 106 1.60 -1.91 7.72
N ALA A 107 0.69 -2.06 8.70
CA ALA A 107 -0.46 -1.18 8.85
C ALA A 107 -0.12 0.25 9.29
N TYR A 108 1.05 0.48 9.90
CA TYR A 108 1.55 1.80 10.29
C TYR A 108 2.35 2.43 9.15
N ARG A 109 3.19 1.63 8.49
CA ARG A 109 3.95 2.08 7.30
C ARG A 109 3.03 2.60 6.20
N LEU A 110 1.96 1.86 5.88
CA LEU A 110 0.99 2.30 4.86
C LEU A 110 0.37 3.66 5.20
N VAL A 111 -0.03 3.87 6.45
CA VAL A 111 -0.70 5.11 6.85
C VAL A 111 0.27 6.28 6.85
N ILE A 112 1.54 6.05 7.21
CA ILE A 112 2.62 7.04 7.03
C ILE A 112 2.84 7.34 5.54
N HIS A 113 2.88 6.32 4.69
CA HIS A 113 3.06 6.46 3.26
C HIS A 113 1.94 7.30 2.64
N LEU A 114 0.68 6.93 2.88
CA LEU A 114 -0.48 7.65 2.37
C LEU A 114 -0.56 9.10 2.86
N TYR A 115 -0.11 9.38 4.08
CA TYR A 115 -0.17 10.74 4.64
C TYR A 115 0.98 11.63 4.15
N TYR A 116 2.22 11.18 4.25
CA TYR A 116 3.40 12.02 3.99
C TYR A 116 3.87 11.97 2.53
N TYR A 117 3.69 10.85 1.84
CA TYR A 117 4.13 10.69 0.44
C TYR A 117 3.00 10.98 -0.54
N GLU A 118 1.78 10.53 -0.24
CA GLU A 118 0.64 10.72 -1.13
C GLU A 118 -0.21 11.96 -0.79
N GLY A 119 0.00 12.57 0.37
CA GLY A 119 -0.66 13.83 0.77
C GLY A 119 -2.12 13.69 1.25
N TYR A 120 -2.61 12.47 1.49
CA TYR A 120 -4.00 12.27 1.89
C TYR A 120 -4.29 12.73 3.33
N SER A 121 -5.45 13.34 3.51
CA SER A 121 -6.00 13.64 4.84
C SER A 121 -6.37 12.36 5.60
N VAL A 122 -6.48 12.46 6.93
CA VAL A 122 -6.93 11.36 7.80
C VAL A 122 -8.24 10.73 7.33
N ARG A 123 -9.19 11.58 6.90
CA ARG A 123 -10.50 11.16 6.40
C ARG A 123 -10.40 10.36 5.11
N GLU A 124 -9.59 10.83 4.17
CA GLU A 124 -9.36 10.12 2.90
C GLU A 124 -8.63 8.80 3.13
N ILE A 125 -7.63 8.77 4.02
CA ILE A 125 -6.95 7.53 4.40
C ILE A 125 -7.93 6.55 5.05
N GLY A 126 -8.85 7.00 5.88
CA GLY A 126 -9.92 6.14 6.45
C GLY A 126 -10.77 5.52 5.35
N THR A 127 -11.09 6.30 4.34
CA THR A 127 -11.88 5.90 3.16
C THR A 127 -11.12 4.93 2.24
N ILE A 128 -9.81 5.13 2.04
CA ILE A 128 -8.94 4.23 1.26
C ILE A 128 -8.73 2.91 2.00
N THR A 129 -8.44 2.98 3.30
CA THR A 129 -8.06 1.81 4.10
C THR A 129 -9.24 1.05 4.71
N ARG A 130 -10.47 1.60 4.59
CA ARG A 130 -11.72 1.15 5.23
C ARG A 130 -11.60 1.08 6.76
N LYS A 131 -11.19 2.19 7.37
CA LYS A 131 -11.03 2.36 8.82
C LYS A 131 -11.68 3.66 9.28
N SER A 132 -12.04 3.75 10.56
CA SER A 132 -12.48 5.02 11.14
C SER A 132 -11.35 6.04 11.15
N GLU A 133 -11.69 7.34 11.10
CA GLU A 133 -10.72 8.43 11.23
C GLU A 133 -9.93 8.32 12.54
N THR A 134 -10.60 7.96 13.63
CA THR A 134 -9.99 7.74 14.95
C THR A 134 -8.95 6.62 14.92
N ALA A 135 -9.21 5.54 14.18
CA ALA A 135 -8.24 4.46 14.00
C ALA A 135 -7.03 4.95 13.20
N VAL A 136 -7.23 5.70 12.12
CA VAL A 136 -6.14 6.27 11.31
C VAL A 136 -5.29 7.23 12.13
N GLN A 137 -5.89 8.14 12.90
CA GLN A 137 -5.18 9.05 13.80
C GLN A 137 -4.34 8.28 14.83
N THR A 138 -4.92 7.24 15.43
CA THR A 138 -4.22 6.38 16.38
C THR A 138 -3.04 5.68 15.73
N GLN A 139 -3.21 5.18 14.51
CA GLN A 139 -2.14 4.54 13.74
C GLN A 139 -1.02 5.53 13.42
N LEU A 140 -1.34 6.74 12.94
CA LEU A 140 -0.36 7.80 12.70
C LEU A 140 0.40 8.18 13.96
N TYR A 141 -0.30 8.35 15.08
CA TYR A 141 0.31 8.68 16.36
C TYR A 141 1.28 7.58 16.82
N ARG A 142 0.86 6.31 16.79
CA ARG A 142 1.70 5.17 17.17
C ARG A 142 2.88 5.01 16.22
N ALA A 143 2.68 5.17 14.92
CA ALA A 143 3.73 5.11 13.92
C ALA A 143 4.81 6.17 14.19
N ARG A 144 4.42 7.44 14.39
CA ARG A 144 5.36 8.52 14.74
C ARG A 144 6.09 8.28 16.05
N LYS A 145 5.40 7.73 17.07
CA LYS A 145 6.01 7.40 18.35
C LYS A 145 7.07 6.29 18.23
N LEU A 146 6.85 5.31 17.36
CA LEU A 146 7.83 4.27 17.06
C LEU A 146 9.02 4.84 16.30
N LEU A 147 8.79 5.69 15.30
CA LEU A 147 9.86 6.35 14.53
C LEU A 147 10.72 7.27 15.39
N LYS A 148 10.16 7.93 16.42
CA LYS A 148 10.92 8.78 17.34
C LYS A 148 11.85 7.98 18.28
N LYS A 149 11.62 6.68 18.45
CA LYS A 149 12.40 5.80 19.31
C LYS A 149 13.45 4.97 18.55
N ALA A 150 13.34 4.92 17.23
CA ALA A 150 14.29 4.28 16.33
C ALA A 150 15.44 5.26 16.05
#